data_AF-A0A7Y9T169-F1
#
_entry.id   AF-A0A7Y9T169-F1
#
_cell.length_a   1.000
_cell.length_b   1.000
_cell.length_c   1.000
_cell.angle_alpha   90.00
_cell.angle_beta   90.00
_cell.angle_gamma   90.00
#
_symmetry.space_group_name_H-M   'P 1'
#
loop_
_entity.id
_entity.type
_entity.pdbx_description
1 polymer ?
#
loop_
_entity_poly.entity_id
_entity_poly.type
_entity_poly.pdbx_seq_one_letter_code
_entity_poly.pdbx_strand_id
1 'polypeptide(L)'
;MEFLDRLLTCADCGGEFIFTAGEQLFFFDKQFKNDPKRCKPCKSKRSGVGLKAGAGPAAAGLSRTETRTECSECGVETTVPFKPTQGRPVLCRQCFQSKRAPTSGALVTAAATAGMVAGAPGEHVAASVELLAASRV
;
A
#
# COMPACT_ATOMS: atom_id res chain seq x y z
N MET A 1 -39.96 12.90 -3.80
CA MET A 1 -39.56 12.26 -2.53
C MET A 1 -38.82 13.31 -1.74
N GLU A 2 -39.23 13.60 -0.50
CA GLU A 2 -38.49 14.52 0.36
C GLU A 2 -37.39 13.72 1.09
N PHE A 3 -36.14 14.18 0.97
CA PHE A 3 -35.00 13.56 1.63
C PHE A 3 -34.59 14.44 2.80
N LEU A 4 -34.57 13.88 4.00
CA LEU A 4 -34.23 14.57 5.24
C LEU A 4 -32.98 13.94 5.84
N ASP A 5 -32.12 14.75 6.43
CA ASP A 5 -30.91 14.28 7.09
C ASP A 5 -31.26 13.27 8.20
N ARG A 6 -30.61 12.10 8.16
CA ARG A 6 -30.86 11.02 9.12
C ARG A 6 -29.58 10.57 9.78
N LEU A 7 -29.62 10.34 11.09
CA LEU A 7 -28.52 9.70 11.82
C LEU A 7 -28.60 8.16 11.69
N LEU A 8 -27.50 7.55 11.28
CA LEU A 8 -27.31 6.10 11.21
C LEU A 8 -26.15 5.67 12.12
N THR A 9 -26.27 4.48 12.68
CA THR A 9 -25.22 3.88 13.51
C THR A 9 -24.30 3.02 12.64
N CYS A 10 -23.00 3.22 12.76
CA CYS A 10 -22.01 2.42 12.05
C CYS A 10 -21.92 1.00 12.64
N ALA A 11 -22.03 -0.02 11.79
CA ALA A 11 -21.95 -1.41 12.23
C ALA A 11 -20.55 -1.82 12.77
N ASP A 12 -19.47 -1.18 12.31
CA ASP A 12 -18.11 -1.54 12.70
C ASP A 12 -17.61 -0.84 13.98
N CYS A 13 -17.92 0.45 14.18
CA CYS A 13 -17.42 1.22 15.33
C CYS A 13 -18.52 1.68 16.31
N GLY A 14 -19.79 1.46 16.00
CA GLY A 14 -20.92 1.92 16.82
C GLY A 14 -21.17 3.43 16.80
N GLY A 15 -20.31 4.22 16.15
CA GLY A 15 -20.47 5.67 16.08
C GLY A 15 -21.65 6.08 15.19
N GLU A 16 -22.32 7.16 15.58
CA GLU A 16 -23.38 7.79 14.81
C GLU A 16 -22.80 8.65 13.68
N PHE A 17 -23.40 8.61 12.50
CA PHE A 17 -23.02 9.45 11.37
C PHE A 17 -24.26 9.92 10.61
N ILE A 18 -24.13 11.06 9.93
CA ILE A 18 -25.23 11.71 9.21
C ILE A 18 -25.28 11.15 7.78
N PHE A 19 -26.43 10.65 7.39
CA PHE A 19 -26.80 10.35 6.02
C PHE A 19 -27.62 11.53 5.47
N THR A 20 -26.92 12.42 4.77
CA THR A 20 -27.48 13.70 4.32
C THR A 20 -28.53 13.52 3.23
N ALA A 21 -29.42 14.50 3.07
CA ALA A 21 -30.40 14.55 1.98
C ALA A 21 -29.75 14.44 0.59
N GLY A 22 -28.57 15.07 0.41
CA GLY A 22 -27.80 14.97 -0.83
C GLY A 22 -27.25 13.57 -1.11
N GLU A 23 -26.77 12.86 -0.08
CA GLU A 23 -26.34 11.47 -0.24
C GLU A 23 -27.51 10.52 -0.51
N GLN A 24 -28.69 10.78 0.08
CA GLN A 24 -29.90 10.01 -0.20
C GLN A 24 -30.37 10.17 -1.65
N LEU A 25 -30.33 11.40 -2.18
CA LEU A 25 -30.64 11.69 -3.59
C LEU A 25 -29.71 10.91 -4.52
N PHE A 26 -28.40 10.89 -4.22
CA PHE A 26 -27.42 10.11 -4.97
C PHE A 26 -27.71 8.61 -4.95
N PHE A 27 -28.12 8.07 -3.78
CA PHE A 27 -28.48 6.65 -3.66
C PHE A 27 -29.74 6.32 -4.46
N PHE A 28 -30.72 7.22 -4.48
CA PHE A 28 -31.94 7.08 -5.27
C PHE A 28 -31.65 7.09 -6.78
N ASP A 29 -30.90 8.08 -7.28
CA ASP A 29 -30.56 8.20 -8.72
C ASP A 29 -29.75 7.00 -9.24
N LYS A 30 -28.87 6.45 -8.40
CA LYS A 30 -28.09 5.26 -8.72
C LYS A 30 -28.84 3.94 -8.49
N GLN A 31 -30.11 4.01 -8.09
CA GLN A 31 -30.96 2.86 -7.77
C GLN A 31 -30.36 1.95 -6.68
N PHE A 32 -29.61 2.51 -5.73
CA PHE A 32 -29.13 1.78 -4.57
C PHE A 32 -30.26 1.60 -3.55
N LYS A 33 -30.64 0.34 -3.31
CA LYS A 33 -31.73 -0.03 -2.40
C LYS A 33 -31.31 -0.12 -0.92
N ASN A 34 -30.02 -0.03 -0.63
CA ASN A 34 -29.47 -0.25 0.71
C ASN A 34 -28.72 0.99 1.22
N ASP A 35 -29.10 1.46 2.40
CA ASP A 35 -28.48 2.58 3.09
C ASP A 35 -27.02 2.30 3.50
N PRO A 36 -26.18 3.34 3.65
CA PRO A 36 -24.84 3.20 4.17
C PRO A 36 -24.85 2.52 5.55
N LYS A 37 -24.19 1.37 5.70
CA LYS A 37 -24.07 0.65 7.00
C LYS A 37 -22.84 1.05 7.80
N ARG A 38 -21.89 1.76 7.16
CA ARG A 38 -20.58 2.10 7.71
C ARG A 38 -20.33 3.59 7.56
N CYS A 39 -19.82 4.21 8.61
CA CYS A 39 -19.42 5.61 8.56
C CYS A 39 -18.22 5.82 7.62
N LYS A 40 -18.04 7.06 7.16
CA LYS A 40 -16.93 7.48 6.28
C LYS A 40 -15.54 7.01 6.74
N PRO A 41 -15.13 7.14 8.02
CA PRO A 41 -13.82 6.67 8.45
C PRO A 41 -13.68 5.15 8.42
N CYS A 42 -14.71 4.38 8.81
CA CYS A 42 -14.69 2.92 8.73
C CYS A 42 -14.69 2.42 7.27
N LYS A 43 -15.42 3.10 6.38
CA LYS A 43 -15.39 2.84 4.94
C LYS A 43 -13.98 3.07 4.39
N SER A 44 -13.39 4.24 4.64
CA SER A 44 -12.04 4.59 4.17
C SER A 44 -10.95 3.70 4.77
N LYS A 45 -11.04 3.32 6.05
CA LYS A 45 -10.05 2.44 6.68
C LYS A 45 -10.09 1.03 6.08
N ARG A 46 -11.27 0.51 5.75
CA ARG A 46 -11.40 -0.78 5.07
C ARG A 46 -10.93 -0.71 3.61
N SER A 47 -11.33 0.34 2.88
CA SER A 47 -10.83 0.60 1.53
C SER A 47 -9.29 0.75 1.52
N GLY A 48 -8.71 1.37 2.54
CA GLY A 48 -7.26 1.52 2.72
C GLY A 48 -6.54 0.24 3.17
N VAL A 49 -7.21 -0.67 3.89
CA VAL A 49 -6.65 -1.99 4.22
C VAL A 49 -6.58 -2.91 2.99
N GLY A 50 -7.44 -2.69 1.98
CA GLY A 50 -7.32 -3.31 0.65
C GLY A 50 -6.27 -2.69 -0.28
N LEU A 51 -5.61 -1.60 0.16
CA LEU A 51 -4.60 -0.85 -0.59
C LEU A 51 -3.31 -0.65 0.24
N LYS A 52 -2.96 -1.59 1.11
CA LYS A 52 -1.55 -1.68 1.52
C LYS A 52 -0.71 -1.86 0.28
N ALA A 53 0.16 -0.88 0.00
CA ALA A 53 1.23 -0.97 -0.96
C ALA A 53 2.04 -2.26 -0.67
N GLY A 54 1.75 -3.32 -1.43
CA GLY A 54 2.37 -4.64 -1.28
C GLY A 54 1.40 -5.83 -1.09
N ALA A 55 0.12 -5.61 -0.80
CA ALA A 55 -0.86 -6.69 -0.65
C ALA A 55 -1.84 -6.70 -1.82
N GLY A 56 -1.42 -7.30 -2.94
CA GLY A 56 -2.35 -7.82 -3.94
C GLY A 56 -3.31 -8.86 -3.33
N PRO A 57 -4.29 -9.39 -4.09
CA PRO A 57 -5.41 -10.18 -3.58
C PRO A 57 -4.97 -11.54 -3.04
N ALA A 58 -4.43 -11.55 -1.82
CA ALA A 58 -3.82 -12.72 -1.16
C ALA A 58 -4.40 -12.98 0.24
N ALA A 59 -5.59 -12.47 0.53
CA ALA A 59 -6.23 -12.61 1.85
C ALA A 59 -7.68 -13.14 1.77
N ALA A 60 -7.95 -14.00 0.78
CA ALA A 60 -9.19 -14.76 0.74
C ALA A 60 -8.91 -16.15 0.15
N GLY A 61 -8.28 -17.03 0.95
CA GLY A 61 -8.46 -18.49 0.98
C GLY A 61 -8.62 -19.29 -0.31
N LEU A 62 -8.21 -18.78 -1.48
CA LEU A 62 -8.25 -19.50 -2.74
C LEU A 62 -6.84 -20.04 -2.95
N SER A 63 -6.71 -21.35 -2.78
CA SER A 63 -5.55 -22.14 -3.16
C SER A 63 -5.00 -21.64 -4.51
N ARG A 64 -3.95 -20.84 -4.42
CA ARG A 64 -3.22 -20.32 -5.57
C ARG A 64 -2.59 -21.54 -6.22
N THR A 65 -3.17 -22.02 -7.32
CA THR A 65 -2.58 -23.11 -8.10
C THR A 65 -1.31 -22.58 -8.74
N GLU A 66 -0.23 -22.63 -7.98
CA GLU A 66 1.12 -22.29 -8.39
C GLU A 66 1.54 -23.28 -9.48
N THR A 67 1.55 -22.82 -10.73
CA THR A 67 1.94 -23.65 -11.87
C THR A 67 3.39 -23.33 -12.21
N ARG A 68 4.23 -24.36 -12.25
CA ARG A 68 5.64 -24.25 -12.70
C ARG A 68 5.67 -24.15 -14.23
N THR A 69 6.30 -23.11 -14.76
CA THR A 69 6.41 -22.89 -16.21
C THR A 69 7.72 -22.19 -16.55
N GLU A 70 8.18 -22.33 -17.78
CA GLU A 70 9.41 -21.71 -18.26
C GLU A 70 9.18 -20.26 -18.73
N CYS A 71 10.15 -19.38 -18.44
CA CYS A 71 10.14 -18.02 -18.95
C CYS A 71 10.49 -17.98 -20.45
N SER A 72 9.65 -17.36 -21.28
CA SER A 72 9.85 -17.27 -22.74
C SER A 72 11.02 -16.38 -23.20
N GLU A 73 11.84 -15.85 -22.27
CA GLU A 73 12.98 -14.97 -22.58
C GLU A 73 14.29 -15.52 -22.04
N CYS A 74 14.33 -15.89 -20.77
CA CYS A 74 15.54 -16.39 -20.13
C CYS A 74 15.57 -17.92 -19.96
N GLY A 75 14.47 -18.63 -20.25
CA GLY A 75 14.41 -20.10 -20.10
C GLY A 75 14.40 -20.59 -18.65
N VAL A 76 14.30 -19.70 -17.66
CA VAL A 76 14.30 -20.10 -16.24
C VAL A 76 12.91 -20.58 -15.82
N GLU A 77 12.87 -21.66 -15.04
CA GLU A 77 11.64 -22.15 -14.41
C GLU A 77 11.14 -21.16 -13.35
N THR A 78 9.94 -20.65 -13.55
CA THR A 78 9.30 -19.68 -12.65
C THR A 78 7.92 -20.19 -12.22
N THR A 79 7.57 -19.95 -10.96
CA THR A 79 6.24 -20.27 -10.43
C THR A 79 5.28 -19.13 -10.75
N VAL A 80 4.19 -19.42 -11.47
CA VAL A 80 3.19 -18.41 -11.81
C VAL A 80 1.82 -18.66 -11.17
N PRO A 81 1.09 -17.60 -10.78
CA PRO A 81 -0.26 -17.69 -10.19
C PRO A 81 -1.37 -18.16 -11.12
N PHE A 82 -1.10 -18.29 -12.41
CA PHE A 82 -2.10 -18.41 -13.46
C PHE A 82 -1.75 -19.56 -14.40
N LYS A 83 -2.77 -20.23 -14.93
CA LYS A 83 -2.59 -21.29 -15.93
C LYS A 83 -2.09 -20.66 -17.24
N PRO A 84 -1.00 -21.12 -17.84
CA PRO A 84 -0.53 -20.62 -19.14
C PRO A 84 -1.63 -20.79 -20.19
N THR A 85 -2.03 -19.68 -20.83
CA THR A 85 -2.95 -19.69 -21.96
C THR A 85 -2.18 -19.49 -23.26
N GLN A 86 -2.61 -20.17 -24.33
CA GLN A 86 -2.01 -20.01 -25.65
C GLN A 86 -2.26 -18.57 -26.14
N GLY A 87 -1.21 -17.76 -26.23
CA GLY A 87 -1.26 -16.39 -26.75
C GLY A 87 -0.60 -15.31 -25.90
N ARG A 88 -0.27 -15.56 -24.61
CA ARG A 88 0.45 -14.58 -23.78
C ARG A 88 1.76 -15.15 -23.22
N PRO A 89 2.93 -14.54 -23.49
CA PRO A 89 4.21 -15.07 -23.05
C PRO A 89 4.34 -15.02 -21.53
N VAL A 90 4.89 -16.09 -20.94
CA VAL A 90 5.18 -16.13 -19.52
C VAL A 90 6.56 -15.54 -19.27
N LEU A 91 6.63 -14.54 -18.40
CA LEU A 91 7.87 -13.85 -18.06
C LEU A 91 8.17 -14.01 -16.57
N CYS A 92 9.43 -14.27 -16.24
CA CYS A 92 9.90 -14.25 -14.86
C CYS A 92 9.84 -12.83 -14.30
N ARG A 93 9.98 -12.70 -12.97
CA ARG A 93 9.91 -11.42 -12.27
C ARG A 93 10.91 -10.39 -12.81
N GLN A 94 12.09 -10.83 -13.25
CA GLN A 94 13.14 -9.96 -13.80
C GLN A 94 12.75 -9.48 -15.21
N CYS A 95 12.46 -10.41 -16.13
CA CYS A 95 12.04 -10.08 -17.50
C CYS A 95 10.78 -9.21 -17.56
N PHE A 96 9.81 -9.42 -16.65
CA PHE A 96 8.62 -8.59 -16.56
C PHE A 96 8.91 -7.15 -16.12
N GLN A 97 9.88 -6.95 -15.22
CA GLN A 97 10.32 -5.61 -14.82
C GLN A 97 11.07 -4.92 -15.96
N SER A 98 11.94 -5.63 -16.67
CA SER A 98 12.68 -5.10 -17.81
C SER A 98 11.79 -4.76 -19.01
N LYS A 99 10.72 -5.54 -19.24
CA LYS A 99 9.74 -5.29 -20.33
C LYS A 99 8.61 -4.34 -19.97
N ARG A 100 8.45 -3.98 -18.70
CA ARG A 100 7.55 -2.88 -18.33
C ARG A 100 8.16 -1.58 -18.85
N ALA A 101 7.66 -1.12 -19.99
CA ALA A 101 7.81 0.28 -20.34
C ALA A 101 7.36 1.13 -19.15
N PRO A 102 8.08 2.21 -18.77
CA PRO A 102 7.56 3.15 -17.80
C PRO A 102 6.28 3.73 -18.39
N THR A 103 5.12 3.23 -17.94
CA THR A 103 3.88 3.98 -18.11
C THR A 103 4.07 5.24 -17.28
N SER A 104 4.52 6.31 -17.95
CA SER A 104 4.67 7.66 -17.45
C SER A 104 3.35 8.17 -16.90
N GLY A 105 3.07 7.77 -15.66
CA GLY A 105 2.10 8.37 -14.76
C GLY A 105 2.83 8.78 -13.49
N ALA A 106 3.99 9.42 -13.65
CA ALA A 106 4.75 10.05 -12.57
C ALA A 106 4.68 11.57 -12.81
N LEU A 107 3.79 12.20 -12.06
CA LEU A 107 3.72 13.62 -11.79
C LEU A 107 5.13 14.23 -11.72
N VAL A 108 5.42 15.15 -12.63
CA VAL A 108 6.56 16.06 -12.49
C VAL A 108 6.35 16.89 -11.22
N THR A 109 7.14 16.66 -10.19
CA THR A 109 7.33 17.62 -9.12
C THR A 109 8.74 18.15 -9.29
N ALA A 110 8.86 19.32 -9.92
CA ALA A 110 10.13 20.00 -10.05
C ALA A 110 10.59 20.47 -8.67
N ALA A 111 11.72 19.92 -8.23
CA ALA A 111 12.49 20.42 -7.10
C ALA A 111 13.60 21.36 -7.61
N ALA A 112 13.61 22.59 -7.12
CA ALA A 112 14.76 23.50 -7.08
C ALA A 112 14.52 24.39 -5.83
N THR A 113 15.42 24.53 -4.87
CA THR A 113 16.83 24.89 -4.99
C THR A 113 17.63 24.44 -3.76
N ALA A 114 18.91 24.17 -4.01
CA ALA A 114 19.95 23.85 -3.03
C ALA A 114 20.39 25.09 -2.23
N GLY A 115 20.74 24.89 -0.96
CA GLY A 115 21.47 25.84 -0.12
C GLY A 115 22.27 25.08 0.96
N MET A 116 23.59 25.21 0.90
CA MET A 116 24.59 24.35 1.52
C MET A 116 25.10 24.90 2.86
N VAL A 117 25.04 24.18 3.98
CA VAL A 117 26.01 24.42 5.06
C VAL A 117 26.64 23.13 5.54
N ALA A 118 27.95 23.05 5.33
CA ALA A 118 28.85 22.04 5.83
C ALA A 118 28.92 22.10 7.36
N GLY A 119 28.88 20.93 8.00
CA GLY A 119 29.20 20.73 9.41
C GLY A 119 30.06 19.49 9.53
N ALA A 120 31.34 19.69 9.87
CA ALA A 120 32.41 18.71 9.95
C ALA A 120 32.14 17.58 10.99
N PRO A 121 32.78 16.40 10.85
CA PRO A 121 32.63 15.28 11.75
C PRO A 121 33.28 15.53 13.12
N GLY A 122 32.50 15.36 14.19
CA GLY A 122 33.00 15.21 15.56
C GLY A 122 33.44 13.77 15.77
N GLU A 123 34.75 13.56 15.71
CA GLU A 123 35.47 12.32 15.98
C GLU A 123 35.14 11.76 17.37
N HIS A 124 34.71 10.50 17.42
CA HIS A 124 34.75 9.68 18.62
C HIS A 124 36.19 9.21 18.83
N VAL A 125 36.79 9.54 19.98
CA VAL A 125 37.88 8.73 20.52
C VAL A 125 37.59 8.43 21.98
N ALA A 126 37.18 7.19 22.21
CA ALA A 126 37.37 6.49 23.45
C ALA A 126 38.84 6.07 23.55
N ALA A 127 39.52 6.37 24.66
CA ALA A 127 40.70 5.63 25.09
C ALA A 127 40.89 5.77 26.60
N SER A 128 40.97 4.61 27.23
CA SER A 128 41.17 4.32 28.64
C SER A 128 42.57 4.68 29.14
N VAL A 129 42.69 4.80 30.48
CA VAL A 129 43.75 4.28 31.38
C VAL A 129 43.98 5.29 32.51
N GLU A 130 43.24 5.14 33.62
CA GLU A 130 43.69 5.66 34.92
C GLU A 130 44.55 4.59 35.57
N LEU A 131 45.86 4.80 35.52
CA LEU A 131 46.86 4.05 36.26
C LEU A 131 47.20 4.86 37.52
N LEU A 132 46.40 4.73 38.59
CA LEU A 132 46.71 5.36 39.87
C LEU A 132 47.72 4.49 40.63
N ALA A 133 48.98 4.90 40.54
CA ALA A 133 50.03 4.45 41.43
C ALA A 133 49.88 5.13 42.81
N ALA A 134 49.64 4.36 43.87
CA ALA A 134 49.99 4.75 45.24
C ALA A 134 50.05 3.51 46.14
N SER A 135 51.21 2.86 46.17
CA SER A 135 51.59 1.95 47.25
C SER A 135 53.00 2.33 47.69
N ARG A 136 53.10 2.97 48.86
CA ARG A 136 54.34 3.12 49.64
C ARG A 136 54.00 3.11 51.12
N VAL A 137 54.60 2.13 51.81
CA VAL A 137 55.04 2.07 53.22
C VAL A 137 53.97 2.21 54.31
#